data_AF-A0A8J3BSZ2-F1
#
_entry.id   AF-A0A8J3BSZ2-F1
#
_cell.length_a   1.000
_cell.length_b   1.000
_cell.length_c   1.000
_cell.angle_alpha   90.00
_cell.angle_beta   90.00
_cell.angle_gamma   90.00
#
_symmetry.space_group_name_H-M   'P 1'
#
loop_
_entity.id
_entity.type
_entity.pdbx_description
1 polymer ?
#
loop_
_entity_poly.entity_id
_entity_poly.type
_entity_poly.pdbx_seq_one_letter_code
_entity_poly.pdbx_strand_id
1 'polypeptide(L)'
;MSEILYIESGAMTDREIHLSTDDDHVPMTTNERAAWAYLTSVVLTTAGYLALMIGRLLHEPVAEISWVWPLVWTLVASVTGTIALTIVLTVAAIIAGARGGAGLRDAAAVADVTDVRDKEIDRRSGRGAAVVFGTGAGIGLILTMIDADRFWIGNALFVACALGAVWETTTKIRLYRRGF
;
A
#
# COMPACT_ATOMS: atom_id res chain seq x y z
N MET A 1 24.51 -15.57 -60.50
CA MET A 1 25.63 -15.37 -59.55
C MET A 1 26.51 -14.33 -60.22
N SER A 2 26.41 -13.03 -59.98
CA SER A 2 26.13 -12.21 -58.81
C SER A 2 25.99 -10.77 -59.34
N GLU A 3 25.01 -9.98 -58.88
CA GLU A 3 24.92 -8.49 -58.97
C GLU A 3 23.48 -7.94 -58.92
N ILE A 4 22.50 -8.70 -58.42
CA ILE A 4 21.20 -8.14 -57.98
C ILE A 4 21.34 -7.57 -56.55
N LEU A 5 22.42 -6.83 -56.30
CA LEU A 5 22.76 -6.39 -54.96
C LEU A 5 23.54 -5.08 -54.98
N TYR A 6 22.95 -4.01 -55.54
CA TYR A 6 23.25 -2.64 -55.11
C TYR A 6 22.25 -1.64 -55.72
N ILE A 7 21.75 -0.73 -54.87
CA ILE A 7 21.07 0.54 -55.20
C ILE A 7 19.58 0.49 -55.59
N GLU A 8 18.78 -0.24 -54.84
CA GLU A 8 17.41 0.19 -54.51
C GLU A 8 17.44 0.99 -53.18
N SER A 9 18.37 1.96 -53.10
CA SER A 9 18.81 2.65 -51.87
C SER A 9 18.34 4.11 -51.82
N GLY A 10 17.08 4.40 -52.17
CA GLY A 10 16.67 5.81 -52.17
C GLY A 10 15.18 6.15 -52.17
N ALA A 11 14.27 5.19 -52.04
CA ALA A 11 12.85 5.51 -52.19
C ALA A 11 11.91 4.53 -51.46
N MET A 12 12.03 4.41 -50.13
CA MET A 12 10.85 4.08 -49.34
C MET A 12 11.05 4.44 -47.87
N THR A 13 10.28 5.43 -47.42
CA THR A 13 9.81 5.59 -46.04
C THR A 13 10.93 5.84 -45.01
N ASP A 14 11.26 7.06 -44.60
CA ASP A 14 10.38 8.08 -43.96
C ASP A 14 9.12 7.54 -43.28
N ARG A 15 9.13 6.25 -42.91
CA ARG A 15 8.34 5.78 -41.79
C ARG A 15 9.25 6.08 -40.63
N GLU A 16 9.09 7.31 -40.13
CA GLU A 16 9.23 7.55 -38.71
C GLU A 16 8.72 6.28 -38.03
N ILE A 17 9.65 5.46 -37.55
CA ILE A 17 9.39 4.64 -36.39
C ILE A 17 9.14 5.73 -35.35
N HIS A 18 7.89 6.18 -35.30
CA HIS A 18 7.25 6.57 -34.08
C HIS A 18 7.49 5.34 -33.20
N LEU A 19 8.68 5.29 -32.58
CA LEU A 19 8.79 4.80 -31.23
C LEU A 19 7.71 5.64 -30.58
N SER A 20 6.53 5.03 -30.46
CA SER A 20 5.72 5.32 -29.33
C SER A 20 6.72 5.27 -28.19
N THR A 21 7.08 6.45 -27.68
CA THR A 21 7.22 6.62 -26.26
C THR A 21 5.83 6.30 -25.70
N ASP A 22 5.42 5.03 -25.87
CA ASP A 22 4.52 4.37 -24.99
C ASP A 22 5.38 4.40 -23.75
N ASP A 23 5.15 5.43 -22.94
CA ASP A 23 5.48 5.42 -21.54
C ASP A 23 5.10 4.01 -21.12
N ASP A 24 6.10 3.14 -20.95
CA ASP A 24 5.93 1.80 -20.46
C ASP A 24 5.39 1.99 -19.04
N HIS A 25 4.08 2.21 -18.94
CA HIS A 25 3.32 2.10 -17.74
C HIS A 25 3.35 0.62 -17.44
N VAL A 26 4.48 0.15 -16.90
CA VAL A 26 4.63 -1.19 -16.38
C VAL A 26 3.45 -1.35 -15.42
N PRO A 27 2.44 -2.16 -15.78
CA PRO A 27 1.23 -2.22 -15.00
C PRO A 27 1.63 -2.72 -13.61
N MET A 28 1.26 -1.96 -12.59
CA MET A 28 1.59 -2.30 -11.20
C MET A 28 1.21 -3.76 -10.92
N THR A 29 2.14 -4.51 -10.32
CA THR A 29 1.88 -5.90 -9.96
C THR A 29 0.68 -5.98 -8.99
N THR A 30 -0.06 -7.08 -9.00
CA THR A 30 -1.22 -7.28 -8.11
C THR A 30 -0.85 -7.09 -6.64
N ASN A 31 0.34 -7.55 -6.24
CA ASN A 31 0.83 -7.42 -4.87
C ASN A 31 1.21 -5.98 -4.52
N GLU A 32 1.84 -5.25 -5.44
CA GLU A 32 2.11 -3.83 -5.25
C GLU A 32 0.80 -3.04 -5.07
N ARG A 33 -0.22 -3.33 -5.89
CA ARG A 33 -1.55 -2.70 -5.77
C ARG A 33 -2.22 -3.00 -4.43
N ALA A 34 -2.18 -4.25 -3.97
CA ALA A 34 -2.72 -4.64 -2.67
C ALA A 34 -1.96 -3.97 -1.51
N ALA A 35 -0.63 -3.87 -1.61
CA ALA A 35 0.19 -3.16 -0.64
C ALA A 35 -0.16 -1.66 -0.59
N TRP A 36 -0.38 -1.01 -1.74
CA TRP A 36 -0.87 0.36 -1.78
C TRP A 36 -2.26 0.50 -1.18
N ALA A 37 -3.19 -0.43 -1.48
CA ALA A 37 -4.53 -0.40 -0.90
C ALA A 37 -4.49 -0.49 0.63
N TYR A 38 -3.66 -1.39 1.17
CA TYR A 38 -3.45 -1.51 2.61
C TYR A 38 -2.83 -0.25 3.21
N LEU A 39 -1.75 0.27 2.61
CA LEU A 39 -1.08 1.50 3.06
C LEU A 39 -2.07 2.67 3.10
N THR A 40 -2.82 2.90 2.03
CA THR A 40 -3.81 3.96 1.94
C THR A 40 -4.89 3.80 3.01
N SER A 41 -5.42 2.59 3.21
CA SER A 41 -6.43 2.35 4.23
C SER A 41 -5.92 2.65 5.64
N VAL A 42 -4.74 2.15 5.99
CA VAL A 42 -4.12 2.39 7.31
C VAL A 42 -3.88 3.87 7.53
N VAL A 43 -3.33 4.59 6.55
CA VAL A 43 -3.05 6.03 6.67
C VAL A 43 -4.32 6.83 6.84
N LEU A 44 -5.35 6.58 6.01
CA LEU A 44 -6.60 7.34 6.06
C LEU A 44 -7.37 7.10 7.35
N THR A 45 -7.47 5.85 7.80
CA THR A 45 -8.19 5.51 9.04
C THR A 45 -7.46 6.03 10.27
N THR A 46 -6.13 5.89 10.31
CA THR A 46 -5.30 6.44 11.39
C THR A 46 -5.41 7.97 11.44
N ALA A 47 -5.25 8.66 10.30
CA ALA A 47 -5.36 10.12 10.24
C ALA A 47 -6.76 10.60 10.63
N GLY A 48 -7.82 9.92 10.16
CA GLY A 48 -9.20 10.23 10.53
C GLY A 48 -9.47 10.07 12.02
N TYR A 49 -8.97 8.99 12.62
CA TYR A 49 -9.07 8.77 14.07
C TYR A 49 -8.33 9.84 14.87
N LEU A 50 -7.09 10.16 14.49
CA LEU A 50 -6.29 11.18 15.18
C LEU A 50 -6.95 12.57 15.07
N ALA A 51 -7.45 12.94 13.89
CA ALA A 51 -8.19 14.19 13.71
C ALA A 51 -9.44 14.24 14.60
N LEU A 52 -10.18 13.14 14.69
CA LEU A 52 -11.37 13.03 15.53
C LEU A 52 -11.02 13.13 17.02
N MET A 53 -9.96 12.46 17.48
CA MET A 53 -9.50 12.55 18.87
C MET A 53 -8.97 13.94 19.21
N ILE A 54 -8.13 14.54 18.36
CA ILE A 54 -7.65 15.92 18.57
C ILE A 54 -8.84 16.89 18.66
N GLY A 55 -9.83 16.74 17.79
CA GLY A 55 -11.07 17.52 17.86
C GLY A 55 -11.78 17.39 19.22
N ARG A 56 -11.84 16.19 19.80
CA ARG A 56 -12.43 15.96 21.13
C ARG A 56 -11.58 16.54 22.26
N LEU A 57 -10.25 16.39 22.21
CA LEU A 57 -9.35 16.99 23.22
C LEU A 57 -9.48 18.51 23.33
N LEU A 58 -9.88 19.18 22.25
CA LEU A 58 -10.08 20.63 22.25
C LEU A 58 -11.36 21.06 22.98
N HIS A 59 -12.32 20.16 23.17
CA HIS A 59 -13.65 20.47 23.71
C HIS A 59 -13.95 19.76 25.03
N GLU A 60 -13.34 18.61 25.29
CA GLU A 60 -13.65 17.72 26.42
C GLU A 60 -12.38 17.39 27.24
N PRO A 61 -12.48 17.27 28.58
CA PRO A 61 -11.40 16.75 29.40
C PRO A 61 -11.07 15.30 29.03
N VAL A 62 -9.79 14.93 29.10
CA VAL A 62 -9.29 13.58 28.72
C VAL A 62 -10.06 12.43 29.41
N ALA A 63 -10.50 12.64 30.65
CA ALA A 63 -11.23 11.64 31.43
C ALA A 63 -12.64 11.32 30.90
N GLU A 64 -13.24 12.23 30.13
CA GLU A 64 -14.61 12.09 29.60
C GLU A 64 -14.63 11.56 28.17
N ILE A 65 -13.48 11.59 27.48
CA ILE A 65 -13.37 11.18 26.08
C ILE A 65 -13.54 9.66 25.96
N SER A 66 -14.65 9.23 25.39
CA SER A 66 -14.83 7.84 24.97
C SER A 66 -13.98 7.52 23.74
N TRP A 67 -12.73 7.08 23.95
CA TRP A 67 -11.75 6.75 22.91
C TRP A 67 -11.76 5.29 22.45
N VAL A 68 -12.20 4.37 23.31
CA VAL A 68 -12.12 2.91 23.07
C VAL A 68 -12.92 2.50 21.83
N TRP A 69 -14.19 2.87 21.75
CA TRP A 69 -15.05 2.52 20.62
C TRP A 69 -14.60 3.15 19.29
N PRO A 70 -14.25 4.45 19.23
CA PRO A 70 -13.64 5.02 18.04
C PRO A 70 -12.37 4.29 17.58
N LEU A 71 -11.52 3.87 18.51
CA LEU A 71 -10.30 3.12 18.18
C LEU A 71 -10.65 1.75 17.59
N VAL A 72 -11.58 1.01 18.20
CA VAL A 72 -12.07 -0.28 17.67
C VAL A 72 -12.64 -0.12 16.26
N TRP A 73 -13.49 0.89 16.05
CA TRP A 73 -14.03 1.17 14.72
C TRP A 73 -12.95 1.53 13.71
N THR A 74 -11.90 2.22 14.13
CA THR A 74 -10.76 2.56 13.27
C THR A 74 -10.01 1.31 12.83
N LEU A 75 -9.75 0.37 13.74
CA LEU A 75 -9.12 -0.91 13.41
C LEU A 75 -9.98 -1.72 12.43
N VAL A 76 -11.28 -1.82 12.69
CA VAL A 76 -12.24 -2.53 11.81
C VAL A 76 -12.34 -1.85 10.45
N ALA A 77 -12.43 -0.52 10.41
CA ALA A 77 -12.50 0.28 9.20
C ALA A 77 -11.22 0.16 8.37
N SER A 78 -10.05 0.04 9.01
CA SER A 78 -8.78 -0.13 8.30
C SER A 78 -8.72 -1.46 7.54
N VAL A 79 -9.13 -2.54 8.19
CA VAL A 79 -9.22 -3.87 7.56
C VAL A 79 -10.27 -3.86 6.45
N THR A 80 -11.49 -3.40 6.75
CA THR A 80 -12.60 -3.36 5.79
C THR A 80 -12.30 -2.43 4.61
N GLY A 81 -11.66 -1.29 4.88
CA GLY A 81 -11.23 -0.31 3.87
C GLY A 81 -10.18 -0.88 2.93
N THR A 82 -9.26 -1.70 3.41
CA THR A 82 -8.27 -2.38 2.57
C THR A 82 -8.94 -3.34 1.59
N ILE A 83 -9.90 -4.12 2.08
CA ILE A 83 -10.67 -5.07 1.27
C ILE A 83 -11.49 -4.29 0.23
N ALA A 84 -12.25 -3.29 0.66
CA ALA A 84 -13.06 -2.46 -0.22
C ALA A 84 -12.22 -1.77 -1.31
N LEU A 85 -11.07 -1.20 -0.95
CA LEU A 85 -10.18 -0.52 -1.88
C LEU A 85 -9.56 -1.49 -2.89
N THR A 86 -9.14 -2.68 -2.45
CA THR A 86 -8.65 -3.73 -3.36
C THR A 86 -9.73 -4.14 -4.37
N ILE A 87 -10.97 -4.32 -3.93
CA ILE A 87 -12.11 -4.64 -4.80
C ILE A 87 -12.35 -3.52 -5.82
N VAL A 88 -12.44 -2.27 -5.35
CA VAL A 88 -12.66 -1.09 -6.22
C VAL A 88 -11.56 -0.98 -7.27
N LEU A 89 -10.29 -1.12 -6.88
CA LEU A 89 -9.15 -1.07 -7.80
C LEU A 89 -9.16 -2.20 -8.83
N THR A 90 -9.64 -3.39 -8.43
CA THR A 90 -9.74 -4.55 -9.32
C THR A 90 -10.86 -4.35 -10.34
N VAL A 91 -12.05 -3.94 -9.89
CA VAL A 91 -13.20 -3.65 -10.75
C VAL A 91 -12.87 -2.49 -11.71
N ALA A 92 -12.24 -1.43 -11.23
CA ALA A 92 -11.82 -0.31 -12.06
C ALA A 92 -10.84 -0.74 -13.17
N ALA A 93 -9.88 -1.62 -12.83
CA ALA A 93 -8.95 -2.17 -13.82
C ALA A 93 -9.64 -3.03 -14.88
N ILE A 94 -10.61 -3.88 -14.49
CA ILE A 94 -11.40 -4.69 -15.44
C ILE A 94 -12.19 -3.79 -16.38
N ILE A 95 -12.89 -2.78 -15.84
CA ILE A 95 -13.68 -1.84 -16.61
C ILE A 95 -12.80 -1.03 -17.58
N ALA A 96 -11.59 -0.63 -17.16
CA ALA A 96 -10.64 0.07 -18.01
C ALA A 96 -10.09 -0.83 -19.13
N GLY A 97 -9.69 -2.06 -18.79
CA GLY A 97 -9.18 -3.04 -19.77
C GLY A 97 -10.23 -3.51 -20.77
N ALA A 98 -11.50 -3.57 -20.37
CA ALA A 98 -12.62 -3.84 -21.27
C ALA A 98 -12.85 -2.72 -22.31
N ARG A 99 -12.47 -1.48 -22.00
CA ARG A 99 -12.55 -0.35 -22.94
C ARG A 99 -11.35 -0.27 -23.91
N GLY A 100 -10.22 -0.89 -23.55
CA GLY A 100 -8.98 -0.88 -24.34
C GLY A 100 -8.71 -2.14 -25.18
N GLY A 101 -9.60 -3.13 -25.18
CA GLY A 101 -9.48 -4.33 -26.04
C GLY A 101 -8.47 -5.40 -25.60
N ALA A 102 -7.88 -5.29 -24.41
CA ALA A 102 -6.93 -6.28 -23.85
C ALA A 102 -7.52 -7.08 -22.67
N GLY A 103 -8.82 -6.92 -22.39
CA GLY A 103 -9.47 -7.53 -21.24
C GLY A 103 -9.60 -9.05 -21.39
N LEU A 104 -8.82 -9.79 -20.59
CA LEU A 104 -9.17 -11.06 -19.91
C LEU A 104 -7.95 -11.94 -19.61
N ARG A 105 -6.80 -11.71 -20.26
CA ARG A 105 -5.60 -12.56 -20.06
C ARG A 105 -4.88 -12.28 -18.73
N ASP A 106 -4.90 -11.03 -18.27
CA ASP A 106 -4.23 -10.64 -17.01
C ASP A 106 -5.04 -10.97 -15.75
N ALA A 107 -6.35 -11.22 -15.89
CA ALA A 107 -7.23 -11.59 -14.78
C ALA A 107 -7.15 -13.09 -14.40
N ALA A 108 -6.60 -13.94 -15.27
CA ALA A 108 -6.43 -15.37 -15.03
C ALA A 108 -5.02 -15.74 -14.52
N ALA A 109 -4.02 -14.88 -14.72
CA ALA A 109 -2.69 -15.01 -14.09
C ALA A 109 -2.69 -14.66 -12.58
N VAL A 110 -3.87 -14.56 -11.98
CA VAL A 110 -4.16 -13.98 -10.66
C VAL A 110 -3.93 -14.95 -9.49
N ALA A 111 -3.70 -16.25 -9.74
CA ALA A 111 -3.70 -17.25 -8.65
C ALA A 111 -2.37 -17.96 -8.37
N ASP A 112 -1.44 -18.10 -9.33
CA ASP A 112 -0.57 -19.30 -9.31
C ASP A 112 0.97 -19.09 -9.21
N VAL A 113 1.49 -17.86 -9.15
CA VAL A 113 2.97 -17.63 -9.15
C VAL A 113 3.46 -16.92 -7.87
N THR A 114 2.63 -16.85 -6.84
CA THR A 114 2.74 -15.81 -5.78
C THR A 114 3.34 -16.31 -4.45
N ASP A 115 3.35 -17.62 -4.18
CA ASP A 115 3.54 -18.12 -2.80
C ASP A 115 5.00 -18.07 -2.29
N VAL A 116 6.00 -18.36 -3.14
CA VAL A 116 7.40 -18.45 -2.69
C VAL A 116 8.06 -17.07 -2.54
N ARG A 117 7.71 -16.10 -3.40
CA ARG A 117 8.33 -14.76 -3.40
C ARG A 117 7.75 -13.84 -2.33
N ASP A 118 6.45 -13.93 -2.04
CA ASP A 118 5.84 -13.12 -0.98
C ASP A 118 6.29 -13.56 0.42
N LYS A 119 6.54 -14.85 0.63
CA LYS A 119 7.02 -15.38 1.92
C LYS A 119 8.43 -14.89 2.29
N GLU A 120 9.29 -14.67 1.29
CA GLU A 120 10.63 -14.12 1.50
C GLU A 120 10.58 -12.59 1.75
N ILE A 121 9.64 -11.88 1.13
CA ILE A 121 9.41 -10.44 1.34
C ILE A 121 8.83 -10.17 2.73
N ASP A 122 7.83 -10.95 3.16
CA ASP A 122 7.26 -10.89 4.51
C ASP A 122 8.31 -11.19 5.60
N ARG A 123 9.22 -12.15 5.34
CA ARG A 123 10.30 -12.47 6.29
C ARG A 123 11.32 -11.32 6.43
N ARG A 124 11.50 -10.50 5.39
CA ARG A 124 12.48 -9.39 5.38
C ARG A 124 11.89 -8.08 5.90
N SER A 125 10.60 -7.82 5.72
CA SER A 125 9.95 -6.59 6.22
C SER A 125 9.74 -6.59 7.75
N GLY A 126 9.65 -7.77 8.38
CA GLY A 126 9.29 -7.90 9.79
C GLY A 126 10.24 -7.23 10.80
N ARG A 127 11.54 -7.07 10.50
CA ARG A 127 12.50 -6.47 11.48
C ARG A 127 12.22 -5.00 11.77
N GLY A 128 11.85 -4.21 10.76
CA GLY A 128 11.55 -2.79 10.95
C GLY A 128 10.30 -2.60 11.80
N ALA A 129 9.24 -3.36 11.49
CA ALA A 129 8.01 -3.35 12.26
C ALA A 129 8.24 -3.76 13.72
N ALA A 130 9.05 -4.80 13.97
CA ALA A 130 9.37 -5.26 15.32
C ALA A 130 10.05 -4.17 16.19
N VAL A 131 10.96 -3.37 15.61
CA VAL A 131 11.61 -2.25 16.33
C VAL A 131 10.59 -1.17 16.67
N VAL A 132 9.69 -0.82 15.73
CA VAL A 132 8.65 0.18 15.96
C VAL A 132 7.66 -0.29 17.02
N PHE A 133 7.19 -1.54 16.95
CA PHE A 133 6.32 -2.13 17.97
C PHE A 133 7.01 -2.22 19.33
N GLY A 134 8.28 -2.63 19.38
CA GLY A 134 9.06 -2.68 20.61
C GLY A 134 9.23 -1.31 21.26
N THR A 135 9.47 -0.28 20.46
CA THR A 135 9.56 1.12 20.93
C THR A 135 8.21 1.60 21.46
N GLY A 136 7.13 1.31 20.74
CA GLY A 136 5.75 1.61 21.18
C GLY A 136 5.38 0.94 22.49
N ALA A 137 5.71 -0.35 22.62
CA ALA A 137 5.50 -1.11 23.85
C ALA A 137 6.31 -0.51 25.01
N GLY A 138 7.56 -0.11 24.77
CA GLY A 138 8.38 0.59 25.75
C GLY A 138 7.76 1.91 26.21
N ILE A 139 7.26 2.72 25.28
CA ILE A 139 6.54 3.97 25.60
C ILE A 139 5.28 3.66 26.42
N GLY A 140 4.50 2.64 26.03
CA GLY A 140 3.32 2.20 26.77
C GLY A 140 3.63 1.76 28.20
N LEU A 141 4.74 1.03 28.40
CA LEU A 141 5.22 0.65 29.72
C LEU A 141 5.62 1.86 30.55
N ILE A 142 6.37 2.81 29.98
CA ILE A 142 6.75 4.05 30.67
C ILE A 142 5.50 4.84 31.09
N LEU A 143 4.52 4.99 30.18
CA LEU A 143 3.25 5.67 30.48
C LEU A 143 2.46 4.96 31.59
N THR A 144 2.52 3.62 31.62
CA THR A 144 1.89 2.84 32.70
C THR A 144 2.62 3.05 34.04
N MET A 145 3.95 3.12 34.03
CA MET A 145 4.76 3.32 35.25
C MET A 145 4.54 4.68 35.90
N ILE A 146 4.18 5.70 35.11
CA ILE A 146 3.85 7.04 35.61
C ILE A 146 2.36 7.24 35.89
N ASP A 147 1.57 6.16 35.84
CA ASP A 147 0.10 6.16 36.03
C ASP A 147 -0.62 7.17 35.11
N ALA A 148 -0.15 7.27 33.86
CA ALA A 148 -0.80 8.13 32.87
C ALA A 148 -2.22 7.63 32.56
N ASP A 149 -3.11 8.55 32.18
CA ASP A 149 -4.45 8.18 31.76
C ASP A 149 -4.44 7.10 30.68
N ARG A 150 -5.37 6.14 30.81
CA ARG A 150 -5.52 5.03 29.84
C ARG A 150 -5.69 5.53 28.41
N PHE A 151 -6.23 6.72 28.24
CA PHE A 151 -6.29 7.44 26.98
C PHE A 151 -4.90 7.57 26.32
N TRP A 152 -3.89 8.09 27.03
CA TRP A 152 -2.55 8.29 26.48
C TRP A 152 -1.87 6.97 26.17
N ILE A 153 -2.00 5.98 27.06
CA ILE A 153 -1.42 4.65 26.88
C ILE A 153 -1.99 3.99 25.62
N GLY A 154 -3.32 3.96 25.48
CA GLY A 154 -4.00 3.36 24.34
C GLY A 154 -3.65 4.04 23.02
N ASN A 155 -3.65 5.38 22.98
CA ASN A 155 -3.34 6.14 21.77
C ASN A 155 -1.85 6.00 21.38
N ALA A 156 -0.93 5.99 22.35
CA ALA A 156 0.49 5.81 22.07
C ALA A 156 0.77 4.44 21.43
N LEU A 157 0.16 3.38 21.97
CA LEU A 157 0.27 2.03 21.41
C LEU A 157 -0.36 1.95 20.01
N PHE A 158 -1.55 2.54 19.83
CA PHE A 158 -2.21 2.59 18.53
C PHE A 158 -1.34 3.29 17.47
N VAL A 159 -0.77 4.46 17.80
CA VAL A 159 0.11 5.20 16.89
C VAL A 159 1.36 4.40 16.55
N ALA A 160 1.99 3.77 17.55
CA ALA A 160 3.13 2.90 17.30
C ALA A 160 2.78 1.74 16.36
N CYS A 161 1.61 1.14 16.55
CA CYS A 161 1.15 0.08 15.66
C CYS A 161 0.92 0.56 14.23
N ALA A 162 0.26 1.71 14.05
CA ALA A 162 0.02 2.31 12.75
C ALA A 162 1.35 2.67 12.05
N LEU A 163 2.31 3.26 12.76
CA LEU A 163 3.64 3.56 12.22
C LEU A 163 4.40 2.30 11.81
N GLY A 164 4.30 1.23 12.60
CA GLY A 164 4.89 -0.07 12.28
C GLY A 164 4.31 -0.64 10.98
N ALA A 165 2.99 -0.62 10.84
CA ALA A 165 2.28 -1.07 9.64
C ALA A 165 2.65 -0.24 8.39
N VAL A 166 2.72 1.09 8.52
CA VAL A 166 3.13 1.99 7.44
C VAL A 166 4.57 1.71 7.02
N TRP A 167 5.48 1.56 7.99
CA TRP A 167 6.89 1.27 7.71
C TRP A 167 7.07 -0.06 6.99
N GLU A 168 6.40 -1.11 7.49
CA GLU A 168 6.44 -2.44 6.89
C GLU A 168 5.97 -2.41 5.44
N THR A 169 4.81 -1.79 5.19
CA THR A 169 4.19 -1.74 3.86
C THR A 169 4.99 -0.87 2.90
N THR A 170 5.53 0.26 3.37
CA THR A 170 6.41 1.12 2.56
C THR A 170 7.68 0.36 2.16
N THR A 171 8.22 -0.46 3.06
CA THR A 171 9.37 -1.31 2.77
C THR A 171 9.02 -2.34 1.69
N LYS A 172 7.85 -2.99 1.77
CA LYS A 172 7.36 -3.92 0.74
C LYS A 172 7.22 -3.22 -0.62
N ILE A 173 6.60 -2.05 -0.68
CA ILE A 173 6.45 -1.27 -1.92
C ILE A 173 7.81 -0.91 -2.51
N ARG A 174 8.77 -0.46 -1.70
CA ARG A 174 10.14 -0.16 -2.16
C ARG A 174 10.85 -1.39 -2.72
N LEU A 175 10.64 -2.56 -2.12
CA LEU A 175 11.17 -3.84 -2.59
C LEU A 175 10.55 -4.25 -3.94
N TYR A 176 9.23 -4.11 -4.10
CA TYR A 176 8.57 -4.37 -5.38
C TYR A 176 9.09 -3.45 -6.50
N ARG A 177 9.40 -2.18 -6.19
CA ARG A 177 9.86 -1.19 -7.17
C ARG A 177 11.34 -1.28 -7.56
N ARG A 178 12.21 -1.65 -6.62
CA ARG A 178 13.66 -1.66 -6.91
C ARG A 178 14.13 -2.93 -7.62
N GLY A 179 13.27 -3.95 -7.73
CA GLY A 179 13.71 -5.30 -8.07
C GLY A 179 14.63 -5.84 -6.97
N PHE A 180 14.72 -7.16 -6.86
CA PHE A 180 15.82 -7.76 -6.14
C PHE A 180 17.04 -7.85 -7.04
#